data_AF-A0A7V0Z6K3-F1
#
_entry.id   AF-A0A7V0Z6K3-F1
#
_cell.length_a   1.000
_cell.length_b   1.000
_cell.length_c   1.000
_cell.angle_alpha   90.00
_cell.angle_beta   90.00
_cell.angle_gamma   90.00
#
_symmetry.space_group_name_H-M   'P 1'
#
loop_
_entity.id
_entity.type
_entity.pdbx_description
1 polymer ?
#
loop_
_entity_poly.entity_id
_entity_poly.type
_entity_poly.pdbx_seq_one_letter_code
_entity_poly.pdbx_strand_id
1 'polypeptide(L)'
;MIKLTRDVDFILRIQEISQQNIADCYQCGRCTAGCPFAEFMDEPPNRIIRYIQLGYKDDVLKAQSPWFCAACLVCETRCPRGVDIPRIMEAVRTLHLRAKEQMIDIDKIDKELLKDAHPLVLMSALYKYSY
;
A
#
# COMPACT_ATOMS: atom_id res chain seq x y z
N MET A 1 4.96 -9.14 25.78
CA MET A 1 5.55 -10.28 25.03
C MET A 1 5.11 -10.17 23.58
N ILE A 2 6.00 -9.76 22.68
CA ILE A 2 5.71 -9.67 21.24
C ILE A 2 5.87 -11.08 20.66
N LYS A 3 4.81 -11.67 20.12
CA LYS A 3 4.86 -12.94 19.39
C LYS A 3 5.62 -12.70 18.08
N LEU A 4 6.90 -13.01 18.04
CA LEU A 4 7.76 -12.96 16.84
C LEU A 4 7.51 -14.17 15.91
N THR A 5 6.25 -14.48 15.62
CA THR A 5 5.91 -15.47 14.59
C THR A 5 5.88 -14.78 13.23
N ARG A 6 6.96 -14.93 12.46
CA ARG A 6 7.08 -14.46 11.07
C ARG A 6 5.98 -15.10 10.22
N ASP A 7 4.99 -14.32 9.80
CA ASP A 7 3.92 -14.78 8.92
C ASP A 7 4.45 -14.96 7.48
N VAL A 8 4.85 -16.19 7.15
CA VAL A 8 5.43 -16.53 5.84
C VAL A 8 4.36 -16.51 4.73
N ASP A 9 3.13 -16.92 5.03
CA ASP A 9 2.03 -16.92 4.07
C ASP A 9 1.69 -15.50 3.62
N PHE A 10 1.67 -14.54 4.55
CA PHE A 10 1.51 -13.12 4.23
C PHE A 10 2.58 -12.61 3.26
N ILE A 11 3.86 -12.94 3.51
CA ILE A 11 4.97 -12.52 2.65
C ILE A 11 4.79 -13.09 1.25
N LEU A 12 4.51 -14.40 1.15
CA LEU A 12 4.33 -15.07 -0.14
C LEU A 12 3.17 -14.47 -0.95
N ARG A 13 2.04 -14.15 -0.31
CA ARG A 13 0.91 -13.49 -0.98
C ARG A 13 1.28 -12.11 -1.51
N ILE A 14 2.00 -11.30 -0.74
CA ILE A 14 2.49 -10.00 -1.22
C ILE A 14 3.41 -10.19 -2.42
N GLN A 15 4.33 -11.15 -2.37
CA GLN A 15 5.23 -11.45 -3.49
C GLN A 15 4.47 -11.89 -4.75
N GLU A 16 3.45 -12.75 -4.58
CA GLU A 16 2.60 -13.24 -5.67
C GLU A 16 1.83 -12.10 -6.35
N ILE A 17 1.19 -11.22 -5.56
CA ILE A 17 0.40 -10.11 -6.11
C ILE A 17 1.29 -9.04 -6.73
N SER A 18 2.39 -8.66 -6.05
CA SER A 18 3.29 -7.59 -6.52
C SER A 18 4.24 -8.05 -7.62
N GLN A 19 4.47 -9.37 -7.76
CA GLN A 19 5.52 -9.94 -8.60
C GLN A 19 6.91 -9.39 -8.24
N GLN A 20 7.15 -9.11 -6.96
CA GLN A 20 8.41 -8.59 -6.44
C GLN A 20 9.01 -9.55 -5.41
N ASN A 21 10.34 -9.62 -5.36
CA ASN A 21 11.01 -10.32 -4.27
C ASN A 21 11.32 -9.34 -3.13
N ILE A 22 10.58 -9.47 -2.02
CA ILE A 22 10.71 -8.57 -0.87
C ILE A 22 12.09 -8.65 -0.22
N ALA A 23 12.81 -9.77 -0.38
CA ALA A 23 14.16 -9.94 0.15
C ALA A 23 15.21 -9.06 -0.56
N ASP A 24 14.93 -8.55 -1.76
CA ASP A 24 15.87 -7.69 -2.49
C ASP A 24 16.07 -6.32 -1.84
N CYS A 25 15.12 -5.87 -1.02
CA CYS A 25 15.22 -4.60 -0.32
C CYS A 25 16.19 -4.69 0.87
N TYR A 26 17.33 -4.04 0.73
CA TYR A 26 18.34 -3.85 1.78
C TYR A 26 18.19 -2.57 2.63
N GLN A 27 17.01 -1.93 2.61
CA GLN A 27 16.67 -0.81 3.52
C GLN A 27 17.50 0.48 3.37
N CYS A 28 17.89 0.86 2.14
CA CYS A 28 18.63 2.13 1.90
C CYS A 28 17.83 3.44 2.11
N GLY A 29 16.49 3.38 2.20
CA GLY A 29 15.65 4.56 2.47
C GLY A 29 15.41 5.54 1.32
N ARG A 30 16.00 5.33 0.12
CA ARG A 30 15.82 6.24 -1.03
C ARG A 30 14.36 6.41 -1.47
N CYS A 31 13.56 5.36 -1.36
CA CYS A 31 12.14 5.40 -1.67
C CYS A 31 11.38 6.40 -0.78
N THR A 32 11.71 6.46 0.51
CA THR A 32 11.13 7.39 1.46
C THR A 32 11.61 8.81 1.20
N ALA A 33 12.91 9.02 1.03
CA ALA A 33 13.48 10.33 0.75
C ALA A 33 12.95 10.94 -0.57
N GLY A 34 12.58 10.11 -1.55
CA GLY A 34 12.01 10.54 -2.82
C GLY A 34 10.49 10.66 -2.84
N CYS A 35 9.78 10.20 -1.81
CA CYS A 35 8.32 10.18 -1.82
C CYS A 35 7.77 11.55 -1.41
N PRO A 36 6.97 12.23 -2.26
CA PRO A 36 6.39 13.53 -1.92
C PRO A 36 5.33 13.45 -0.83
N PHE A 37 4.84 12.25 -0.52
CA PHE A 37 3.81 12.01 0.50
C PHE A 37 4.37 11.40 1.79
N ALA A 38 5.69 11.21 1.90
CA ALA A 38 6.30 10.52 3.05
C ALA A 38 5.94 11.16 4.39
N GLU A 39 5.78 12.48 4.43
CA GLU A 39 5.46 13.22 5.67
C GLU A 39 4.01 13.01 6.13
N PHE A 40 3.11 12.59 5.23
CA PHE A 40 1.71 12.30 5.53
C PHE A 40 1.47 10.81 5.81
N MET A 41 2.48 9.98 5.60
CA MET A 41 2.44 8.54 5.82
C MET A 41 2.76 8.24 7.29
N ASP A 42 1.95 7.39 7.92
CA ASP A 42 2.25 6.83 9.24
C ASP A 42 3.49 5.94 9.22
N GLU A 43 3.69 5.23 8.11
CA GLU A 43 4.81 4.33 7.88
C GLU A 43 5.39 4.56 6.47
N PRO A 44 6.53 5.24 6.34
CA PRO A 44 7.09 5.53 5.02
C PRO A 44 7.45 4.26 4.24
N PRO A 45 7.64 4.34 2.91
CA PRO A 45 7.70 3.15 2.06
C PRO A 45 8.76 2.11 2.44
N ASN A 46 9.94 2.54 2.90
CA ASN A 46 10.97 1.61 3.35
C ASN A 46 10.54 0.80 4.60
N ARG A 47 9.84 1.44 5.54
CA ARG A 47 9.35 0.83 6.78
C ARG A 47 8.23 -0.17 6.50
N ILE A 48 7.30 0.15 5.61
CA ILE A 48 6.30 -0.83 5.14
C ILE A 48 6.98 -2.07 4.56
N ILE A 49 7.96 -1.91 3.67
CA ILE A 49 8.70 -3.06 3.12
C ILE A 49 9.40 -3.84 4.24
N ARG A 50 9.96 -3.15 5.24
CA ARG A 50 10.59 -3.80 6.39
C ARG A 50 9.60 -4.62 7.21
N TYR A 51 8.41 -4.10 7.47
CA TYR A 51 7.35 -4.82 8.17
C TYR A 51 6.91 -6.05 7.40
N ILE A 52 6.80 -5.96 6.07
CA ILE A 52 6.54 -7.11 5.22
C ILE A 52 7.68 -8.13 5.35
N GLN A 53 8.96 -7.75 5.26
CA GLN A 53 10.09 -8.67 5.43
C GLN A 53 10.05 -9.44 6.75
N LEU A 54 9.61 -8.78 7.82
CA LEU A 54 9.51 -9.33 9.17
C LEU A 54 8.22 -10.14 9.38
N GLY A 55 7.27 -10.09 8.46
CA GLY A 55 5.98 -10.76 8.57
C GLY A 55 5.02 -10.07 9.54
N TYR A 56 5.17 -8.76 9.76
CA TYR A 56 4.30 -7.96 10.64
C TYR A 56 3.01 -7.58 9.91
N LYS A 57 2.20 -8.60 9.62
CA LYS A 57 0.96 -8.47 8.84
C LYS A 57 0.01 -7.43 9.44
N ASP A 58 -0.26 -7.51 10.74
CA ASP A 58 -1.24 -6.62 11.38
C ASP A 58 -0.82 -5.15 11.33
N ASP A 59 0.48 -4.87 11.47
CA ASP A 59 1.02 -3.51 11.37
C ASP A 59 0.92 -2.98 9.93
N VAL A 60 1.22 -3.81 8.92
CA VAL A 60 1.09 -3.44 7.51
C VAL A 60 -0.37 -3.19 7.12
N LEU A 61 -1.29 -4.01 7.63
CA LEU A 61 -2.71 -3.85 7.34
C LEU A 61 -3.29 -2.63 8.08
N LYS A 62 -2.89 -2.36 9.33
CA LYS A 62 -3.38 -1.15 10.02
C LYS A 62 -2.85 0.16 9.43
N ALA A 63 -1.75 0.12 8.67
CA ALA A 63 -1.11 1.31 8.14
C ALA A 63 -1.97 2.04 7.10
N GLN A 64 -2.00 3.37 7.19
CA GLN A 64 -2.67 4.24 6.22
C GLN A 64 -1.80 4.50 4.97
N SER A 65 -0.49 4.27 5.08
CA SER A 65 0.50 4.57 4.04
C SER A 65 0.23 3.99 2.65
N PRO A 66 -0.25 2.75 2.48
CA PRO A 66 -0.60 2.22 1.17
C PRO A 66 -1.67 3.04 0.44
N TRP A 67 -2.55 3.71 1.19
CA TRP A 67 -3.62 4.57 0.67
C TRP A 67 -3.12 5.97 0.30
N PHE A 68 -2.05 6.47 0.93
CA PHE A 68 -1.37 7.69 0.50
C PHE A 68 -0.50 7.50 -0.75
N CYS A 69 -0.10 6.26 -1.05
CA CYS A 69 0.68 5.97 -2.25
C CYS A 69 -0.08 6.42 -3.52
N ALA A 70 0.51 7.35 -4.25
CA ALA A 70 -0.03 7.87 -5.52
C ALA A 70 0.44 7.06 -6.75
N ALA A 71 1.16 5.95 -6.54
CA ALA A 71 1.76 5.14 -7.60
C ALA A 71 2.57 5.96 -8.63
N CYS A 72 3.24 7.04 -8.19
CA CYS A 72 3.97 7.97 -9.05
C CYS A 72 5.34 7.46 -9.55
N LEU A 73 5.73 6.23 -9.18
CA LEU A 73 6.95 5.52 -9.63
C LEU A 73 8.31 6.15 -9.26
N VAL A 74 8.33 7.29 -8.56
CA VAL A 74 9.60 7.94 -8.14
C VAL A 74 10.48 7.01 -7.29
N CYS A 75 9.87 6.20 -6.42
CA CYS A 75 10.59 5.28 -5.55
C CYS A 75 11.17 4.07 -6.30
N GLU A 76 10.52 3.61 -7.37
CA GLU A 76 10.99 2.52 -8.24
C GLU A 76 12.20 2.98 -9.07
N THR A 77 12.06 4.10 -9.78
CA THR A 77 13.12 4.65 -10.64
C THR A 77 14.44 4.95 -9.91
N ARG A 78 14.37 5.22 -8.61
CA ARG A 78 15.55 5.52 -7.76
C ARG A 78 16.06 4.30 -6.99
N CYS A 79 15.37 3.18 -7.05
CA CYS A 79 15.72 1.98 -6.29
C CYS A 79 16.98 1.32 -6.88
N PRO A 80 18.10 1.26 -6.16
CA PRO A 80 19.33 0.64 -6.67
C PRO A 80 19.24 -0.89 -6.77
N ARG A 81 18.18 -1.48 -6.22
CA ARG A 81 17.89 -2.92 -6.27
C ARG A 81 16.78 -3.26 -7.26
N GLY A 82 16.19 -2.27 -7.93
CA GLY A 82 15.11 -2.48 -8.89
C GLY A 82 13.79 -2.99 -8.30
N VAL A 83 13.57 -2.78 -7.00
CA VAL A 83 12.30 -3.14 -6.34
C VAL A 83 11.20 -2.16 -6.76
N ASP A 84 10.09 -2.68 -7.29
CA ASP A 84 8.87 -1.92 -7.61
C ASP A 84 8.02 -1.72 -6.35
N ILE A 85 8.38 -0.69 -5.58
CA ILE A 85 7.68 -0.30 -4.34
C ILE A 85 6.20 0.06 -4.59
N PRO A 86 5.83 0.79 -5.65
CA PRO A 86 4.43 1.05 -5.98
C PRO A 86 3.58 -0.22 -6.12
N ARG A 87 4.07 -1.27 -6.79
CA ARG A 87 3.38 -2.57 -6.88
C ARG A 87 3.24 -3.25 -5.53
N ILE A 88 4.23 -3.13 -4.64
CA ILE A 88 4.12 -3.66 -3.28
C ILE A 88 3.01 -2.94 -2.51
N MET A 89 2.91 -1.61 -2.63
CA MET A 89 1.83 -0.84 -2.00
C MET A 89 0.44 -1.21 -2.55
N GLU A 90 0.34 -1.41 -3.87
CA GLU A 90 -0.89 -1.92 -4.50
C GLU A 90 -1.26 -3.32 -4.02
N ALA A 91 -0.27 -4.21 -3.84
CA ALA A 91 -0.51 -5.54 -3.29
C ALA A 91 -1.09 -5.48 -1.87
N VAL A 92 -0.60 -4.57 -1.02
CA VAL A 92 -1.17 -4.36 0.32
C VAL A 92 -2.61 -3.86 0.25
N ARG A 93 -2.92 -2.90 -0.64
CA ARG A 93 -4.30 -2.44 -0.87
C ARG A 93 -5.20 -3.55 -1.38
N THR A 94 -4.71 -4.37 -2.31
CA THR A 94 -5.45 -5.51 -2.85
C THR A 94 -5.82 -6.52 -1.76
N LEU A 95 -4.95 -6.75 -0.77
CA LEU A 95 -5.27 -7.62 0.36
C LEU A 95 -6.40 -7.05 1.24
N HIS A 96 -6.40 -5.73 1.50
CA HIS A 96 -7.49 -5.06 2.23
C HIS A 96 -8.83 -5.18 1.51
N LEU A 97 -8.85 -4.85 0.21
CA LEU A 97 -10.07 -4.88 -0.58
C LEU A 97 -10.64 -6.31 -0.66
N ARG A 98 -9.78 -7.34 -0.77
CA ARG A 98 -10.19 -8.74 -0.71
C ARG A 98 -10.72 -9.16 0.67
N ALA A 99 -10.24 -8.53 1.75
CA ALA A 99 -10.77 -8.71 3.10
C ALA A 99 -12.08 -7.94 3.35
N LYS A 100 -12.58 -7.18 2.35
CA LYS A 100 -13.73 -6.26 2.44
C LYS A 100 -13.52 -5.12 3.44
N GLU A 101 -12.27 -4.74 3.67
CA GLU A 101 -11.88 -3.62 4.52
C GLU A 101 -11.65 -2.36 3.65
N GLN A 102 -12.71 -1.91 2.98
CA GLN A 102 -12.66 -0.70 2.15
C GLN A 102 -12.62 0.57 2.98
N MET A 103 -11.95 1.59 2.46
CA MET A 103 -11.84 2.89 3.12
C MET A 103 -13.07 3.78 2.85
N ILE A 104 -13.68 3.61 1.67
CA ILE A 104 -14.94 4.27 1.30
C ILE A 104 -16.01 3.21 1.10
N ASP A 105 -17.13 3.36 1.82
CA ASP A 105 -18.32 2.53 1.65
C ASP A 105 -19.30 3.23 0.72
N ILE A 106 -19.42 2.72 -0.50
CA ILE A 106 -20.25 3.31 -1.57
C ILE A 106 -21.69 3.47 -1.11
N ASP A 107 -22.22 2.50 -0.36
CA ASP A 107 -23.61 2.49 0.09
C ASP A 107 -23.90 3.59 1.13
N LYS A 108 -22.85 4.16 1.73
CA LYS A 108 -22.94 5.23 2.72
C LYS A 108 -22.64 6.62 2.15
N ILE A 109 -22.28 6.74 0.87
CA ILE A 109 -22.06 8.04 0.23
C ILE A 109 -23.41 8.69 -0.05
N ASP A 110 -23.50 10.00 0.14
CA ASP A 110 -24.68 10.78 -0.24
C ASP A 110 -24.98 10.63 -1.74
N LYS A 111 -26.22 10.22 -2.04
CA LYS A 111 -26.68 9.97 -3.41
C LYS A 111 -26.81 11.24 -4.23
N GLU A 112 -26.96 12.41 -3.61
CA GLU A 112 -26.91 13.68 -4.34
C GLU A 112 -25.47 14.02 -4.74
N LEU A 113 -24.52 13.89 -3.81
CA LEU A 113 -23.10 14.05 -4.11
C LEU A 113 -22.65 13.12 -5.25
N LEU A 114 -23.12 11.86 -5.28
CA LEU A 114 -22.78 10.93 -6.37
C LEU A 114 -23.30 11.39 -7.74
N LYS A 115 -24.44 12.09 -7.80
CA LYS A 115 -25.01 12.60 -9.06
C LYS A 115 -24.30 13.87 -9.53
N ASP A 116 -23.88 14.70 -8.59
CA ASP A 116 -23.27 16.00 -8.88
C ASP A 116 -21.74 15.92 -9.06
N ALA A 117 -21.11 14.87 -8.53
CA ALA A 117 -19.67 14.68 -8.65
C ALA A 117 -19.24 14.45 -10.10
N HIS A 118 -18.16 15.13 -10.50
CA HIS A 118 -17.56 14.91 -11.81
C HIS A 118 -17.12 13.45 -11.95
N PRO A 119 -17.42 12.76 -13.07
CA PRO A 119 -17.13 11.32 -13.22
C PRO A 119 -15.66 10.95 -12.95
N LEU A 120 -14.72 11.83 -13.31
CA LEU A 120 -13.29 11.62 -13.04
C LEU A 120 -12.98 11.54 -11.54
N VAL A 121 -13.66 12.33 -10.70
CA VAL A 121 -13.48 12.31 -9.24
C VAL A 121 -13.97 10.98 -8.69
N LEU A 122 -15.17 10.55 -9.10
CA LEU A 122 -15.74 9.27 -8.71
C LEU A 122 -14.83 8.11 -9.10
N MET A 123 -14.39 8.06 -10.37
CA MET A 123 -13.51 7.00 -10.83
C MET A 123 -12.18 6.97 -10.07
N SER A 124 -11.56 8.13 -9.82
CA SER A 124 -10.29 8.22 -9.11
C SER A 124 -10.39 7.78 -7.64
N ALA A 125 -11.51 8.10 -6.98
CA ALA A 125 -11.73 7.74 -5.58
C ALA A 125 -12.17 6.27 -5.46
N LEU A 126 -13.20 5.86 -6.19
CA LEU A 126 -13.81 4.54 -6.04
C LEU A 126 -12.86 3.42 -6.46
N TYR A 127 -12.12 3.59 -7.56
CA TYR A 127 -11.13 2.58 -7.98
C TYR A 127 -10.05 2.34 -6.93
N LYS A 128 -9.69 3.39 -6.17
CA LYS A 128 -8.61 3.32 -5.20
C LYS A 128 -9.07 2.90 -3.81
N TYR A 129 -10.27 3.29 -3.38
CA TYR A 129 -10.71 3.22 -1.98
C TYR A 129 -11.93 2.33 -1.71
N SER A 130 -12.59 1.81 -2.76
CA SER A 130 -13.74 0.89 -2.67
C SER A 130 -13.54 -0.36 -3.51
N TYR A 131 -14.28 -1.44 -3.20
CA TYR A 131 -14.26 -2.70 -3.97
C TYR A 131 -15.32 -2.76 -5.08
#